data_AF-K7A9P1-F1
#
_entry.id   AF-K7A9P1-F1
#
_cell.length_a   1.000
_cell.length_b   1.000
_cell.length_c   1.000
_cell.angle_alpha   90.00
_cell.angle_beta   90.00
_cell.angle_gamma   90.00
#
_symmetry.space_group_name_H-M   'P 1'
#
loop_
_entity.id
_entity.type
_entity.pdbx_description
1 polymer ?
#
loop_
_entity_poly.entity_id
_entity_poly.type
_entity_poly.pdbx_seq_one_letter_code
_entity_poly.pdbx_strand_id
1 'polypeptide(L)'
;MLIVFSIFSWQDKSIQYQTLVQILALCTLTIYIFKTVFNTLCQKHSPVVFSQCGEWVETNLGEQTSWKVTDKSRVSFFLIFIHMISPLNYSQSKWCLIYRDQVSKRDFRRLCRVVIYQQQTAGKD
;
A
#
# COMPACT_ATOMS: atom_id res chain seq x y z
N MET A 1 -5.87 -1.06 15.98
CA MET A 1 -5.93 -1.06 17.46
C MET A 1 -7.18 -0.35 17.98
N LEU A 2 -7.43 0.92 17.65
CA LEU A 2 -8.62 1.66 18.13
C LEU A 2 -9.98 1.01 17.76
N ILE A 3 -10.11 0.48 16.53
CA ILE A 3 -11.34 -0.19 16.07
C ILE A 3 -11.62 -1.49 16.83
N VAL A 4 -10.58 -2.23 17.18
CA VAL A 4 -10.72 -3.46 17.97
C VAL A 4 -11.17 -3.11 19.38
N PHE A 5 -10.56 -2.08 19.99
CA PHE A 5 -10.98 -1.57 21.29
C PHE A 5 -12.43 -1.08 21.27
N SER A 6 -12.90 -0.39 20.23
CA SER A 6 -14.30 0.06 20.16
C SER A 6 -15.32 -1.08 20.10
N ILE A 7 -14.95 -2.25 19.53
CA ILE A 7 -15.81 -3.45 19.55
C ILE A 7 -15.94 -3.99 20.98
N PHE A 8 -14.85 -3.96 21.75
CA PHE A 8 -14.84 -4.38 23.16
C PHE A 8 -15.46 -3.34 24.10
N SER A 9 -15.38 -2.05 23.78
CA SER A 9 -15.99 -0.96 24.55
C SER A 9 -17.46 -0.70 24.18
N TRP A 10 -18.04 -1.53 23.31
CA TRP A 10 -19.44 -1.39 22.90
C TRP A 10 -20.37 -1.61 24.10
N GLN A 11 -21.22 -0.61 24.34
CA GLN A 11 -22.13 -0.43 25.49
C GLN A 11 -22.61 -1.71 26.17
N ASP A 12 -22.42 -1.78 27.48
CA ASP A 12 -22.84 -2.90 28.31
C ASP A 12 -24.39 -2.95 28.42
N LYS A 13 -24.99 -4.10 28.09
CA LYS A 13 -26.41 -4.47 28.32
C LYS A 13 -27.50 -3.84 27.43
N SER A 14 -27.18 -3.30 26.25
CA SER A 14 -28.22 -2.85 25.31
C SER A 14 -28.89 -4.00 24.52
N ILE A 15 -28.22 -5.16 24.38
CA ILE A 15 -28.63 -6.27 23.51
C ILE A 15 -28.49 -7.61 24.27
N GLN A 16 -29.54 -8.45 24.27
CA GLN A 16 -29.55 -9.74 25.00
C GLN A 16 -28.46 -10.73 24.54
N TYR A 17 -28.05 -10.69 23.27
CA TYR A 17 -27.04 -11.57 22.67
C TYR A 17 -25.72 -10.86 22.35
N GLN A 18 -25.36 -9.83 23.11
CA GLN A 18 -24.18 -8.98 22.85
C GLN A 18 -22.89 -9.77 22.58
N THR A 19 -22.61 -10.81 23.36
CA THR A 19 -21.40 -11.63 23.20
C THR A 19 -21.35 -12.34 21.85
N LEU A 20 -22.50 -12.85 21.37
CA LEU A 20 -22.57 -13.50 20.05
C LEU A 20 -22.33 -12.50 18.92
N VAL A 21 -22.88 -11.30 19.03
CA VAL A 21 -22.70 -10.23 18.04
C VAL A 21 -21.24 -9.75 18.02
N GLN A 22 -20.60 -9.60 19.17
CA GLN A 22 -19.18 -9.24 19.26
C GLN A 22 -18.27 -10.31 18.66
N ILE A 23 -18.53 -11.60 18.93
CA ILE A 23 -17.77 -12.71 18.33
C ILE A 23 -17.95 -12.69 16.81
N LEU A 24 -19.16 -12.49 16.30
CA LEU A 24 -19.44 -12.45 14.87
C LEU A 24 -18.76 -11.25 14.19
N ALA A 25 -18.79 -10.07 14.82
CA ALA A 25 -18.08 -8.88 14.35
C ALA A 25 -16.56 -9.09 14.34
N LEU A 26 -16.01 -9.74 15.38
CA LEU A 26 -14.58 -10.06 15.44
C LEU A 26 -14.20 -11.07 14.34
N CYS A 27 -14.98 -12.14 14.15
CA CYS A 27 -14.75 -13.16 13.13
C CYS A 27 -14.83 -12.58 11.71
N THR A 28 -15.82 -11.72 11.43
CA THR A 28 -15.92 -11.08 10.11
C THR A 28 -14.76 -10.13 9.84
N LEU A 29 -14.32 -9.37 10.85
CA LEU A 29 -13.16 -8.49 10.76
C LEU A 29 -11.87 -9.29 10.51
N THR A 30 -11.64 -10.39 11.24
CA THR A 30 -10.45 -11.23 11.06
C THR A 30 -10.42 -11.90 9.69
N ILE A 31 -11.56 -12.43 9.22
CA ILE A 31 -11.68 -13.00 7.86
C ILE A 31 -11.39 -11.92 6.80
N TYR A 32 -11.92 -10.71 6.96
CA TYR A 32 -11.68 -9.61 6.03
C TYR A 32 -10.20 -9.23 5.97
N ILE A 33 -9.54 -9.08 7.13
CA ILE A 33 -8.10 -8.79 7.22
C ILE A 33 -7.32 -9.94 6.58
N PHE A 34 -7.62 -11.19 6.92
CA PHE A 34 -6.91 -12.35 6.38
C PHE A 34 -7.05 -12.46 4.87
N LYS A 35 -8.26 -12.29 4.33
CA LYS A 35 -8.53 -12.28 2.88
C LYS A 35 -7.76 -11.16 2.18
N THR A 36 -7.70 -9.98 2.79
CA THR A 36 -6.98 -8.82 2.24
C THR A 36 -5.47 -9.10 2.21
N VAL A 37 -4.91 -9.57 3.33
CA VAL A 37 -3.48 -9.91 3.43
C VAL A 37 -3.11 -11.04 2.47
N PHE A 38 -3.92 -12.10 2.41
CA PHE A 38 -3.69 -13.23 1.53
C PHE A 38 -3.75 -12.82 0.05
N ASN A 39 -4.73 -12.00 -0.34
CA ASN A 39 -4.80 -11.46 -1.69
C ASN A 39 -3.57 -10.60 -2.03
N THR A 40 -3.08 -9.79 -1.09
CA THR A 40 -1.85 -9.00 -1.33
C THR A 40 -0.59 -9.86 -1.41
N LEU A 41 -0.52 -10.99 -0.68
CA LEU A 41 0.61 -11.92 -0.75
C LEU A 41 0.60 -12.76 -2.04
N CYS A 42 -0.59 -13.14 -2.53
CA CYS A 42 -0.74 -13.91 -3.76
C CYS A 42 -0.69 -13.07 -5.04
N GLN A 43 -0.74 -11.74 -4.94
CA GLN A 43 -0.52 -10.87 -6.09
C GLN A 43 0.93 -11.01 -6.56
N LYS A 44 1.12 -11.74 -7.66
CA LYS A 44 2.36 -11.69 -8.43
C LYS A 44 2.52 -10.28 -8.96
N HIS A 45 3.41 -9.51 -8.34
CA HIS A 45 3.79 -8.21 -8.87
C HIS A 45 4.44 -8.42 -10.25
N SER A 46 3.93 -7.71 -11.26
CA SER A 46 4.56 -7.69 -12.58
C SER A 46 6.01 -7.25 -12.44
N PRO A 47 6.94 -7.81 -13.24
CA PRO A 47 8.31 -7.36 -13.22
C PRO A 47 8.36 -5.86 -13.57
N VAL A 48 9.06 -5.11 -12.72
CA VAL A 48 9.20 -3.66 -12.85
C VAL A 48 10.65 -3.30 -13.06
N VAL A 49 10.90 -2.45 -14.05
CA VAL A 49 12.18 -1.77 -14.21
C VAL A 49 12.05 -0.38 -13.57
N PHE A 50 12.85 -0.15 -12.53
CA PHE A 50 12.84 1.10 -11.79
C PHE A 50 14.06 1.95 -12.13
N SER A 51 13.84 3.16 -12.65
CA SER A 51 14.91 4.11 -12.99
C SER A 51 15.26 5.00 -11.79
N GLN A 52 16.52 5.47 -11.75
CA GLN A 52 16.96 6.38 -10.69
C GLN A 52 16.24 7.74 -10.73
N CYS A 53 15.67 8.10 -11.88
CA CYS A 53 14.89 9.33 -12.06
C CYS A 53 13.44 9.19 -11.54
N GLY A 54 13.06 8.01 -11.04
CA GLY A 54 11.71 7.72 -10.55
C GLY A 54 10.71 7.33 -11.63
N GLU A 55 11.21 6.80 -12.75
CA GLU A 55 10.37 6.10 -13.71
C GLU A 55 10.18 4.66 -13.25
N TRP A 56 8.95 4.21 -13.36
CA TRP A 56 8.48 2.91 -12.95
C TRP A 56 7.86 2.25 -14.16
N VAL A 57 8.60 1.36 -14.81
CA VAL A 57 8.16 0.71 -16.04
C VAL A 57 7.66 -0.69 -15.70
N GLU A 58 6.37 -0.91 -15.87
CA GLU A 58 5.75 -2.22 -15.72
C GLU A 58 5.72 -2.90 -17.09
N THR A 59 6.29 -4.10 -17.19
CA THR A 59 6.24 -4.92 -18.40
C THR A 59 5.18 -6.00 -18.20
N ASN A 60 4.06 -5.89 -18.91
CA ASN A 60 3.07 -6.95 -19.04
C ASN A 60 3.14 -7.52 -20.46
N LEU A 61 2.69 -8.77 -20.68
CA LEU A 61 2.78 -9.48 -21.96
C LEU A 61 2.41 -8.61 -23.18
N GLY A 62 3.42 -8.01 -23.82
CA GLY A 62 3.26 -7.18 -25.03
C GLY A 62 3.16 -5.66 -24.82
N GLU A 63 2.95 -5.17 -23.59
CA GLU A 63 2.79 -3.74 -23.30
C GLU A 63 3.73 -3.26 -22.20
N GLN A 64 4.41 -2.14 -22.46
CA GLN A 64 5.19 -1.42 -21.47
C GLN A 64 4.39 -0.21 -21.01
N THR A 65 4.04 -0.18 -19.72
CA THR A 65 3.42 1.01 -19.12
C THR A 65 4.45 1.72 -18.27
N SER A 66 4.76 2.96 -18.64
CA SER A 66 5.63 3.83 -17.84
C SER A 66 4.79 4.63 -16.88
N TRP A 67 5.22 4.66 -15.63
CA TRP A 67 4.63 5.42 -14.55
C TRP A 67 5.69 6.32 -13.94
N LYS A 68 5.31 7.52 -13.49
CA LYS A 68 6.21 8.45 -12.81
C LYS A 68 5.86 8.51 -11.34
N VAL A 69 6.85 8.26 -10.48
CA VAL A 69 6.71 8.43 -9.03
C VAL A 69 6.55 9.90 -8.70
N THR A 70 5.61 10.19 -7.81
CA THR A 70 5.28 11.56 -7.38
C THR A 70 5.70 11.82 -5.94
N ASP A 71 5.74 13.10 -5.59
CA ASP A 71 5.97 13.67 -4.25
C ASP A 71 4.94 13.22 -3.19
N LYS A 72 3.75 12.77 -3.62
CA LYS A 72 2.72 12.20 -2.75
C LYS A 72 3.08 10.84 -2.16
N SER A 73 4.14 10.21 -2.66
CA SER A 73 4.66 8.95 -2.12
C SER A 73 5.13 9.12 -0.66
N ARG A 74 5.07 8.06 0.15
CA ARG A 74 5.46 8.07 1.58
C ARG A 74 6.29 6.84 1.92
N VAL A 75 7.30 7.04 2.76
CA VAL A 75 8.18 5.97 3.25
C VAL A 75 7.97 5.82 4.75
N SER A 76 7.82 4.59 5.20
CA SER A 76 7.88 4.20 6.61
C SER A 76 9.00 3.17 6.81
N PHE A 77 9.30 2.83 8.07
CA PHE A 77 10.37 1.89 8.41
C PHE A 77 10.15 0.48 7.82
N PHE A 78 8.89 0.05 7.69
CA PHE A 78 8.52 -1.29 7.25
C PHE A 78 7.89 -1.35 5.85
N LEU A 79 7.40 -0.22 5.34
CA LEU A 79 6.57 -0.18 4.13
C LEU A 79 6.77 1.11 3.36
N ILE A 80 6.53 1.06 2.06
CA ILE A 80 6.59 2.20 1.14
C ILE A 80 5.25 2.30 0.43
N PHE A 81 4.63 3.48 0.51
CA PHE A 81 3.47 3.85 -0.30
C PHE A 81 3.96 4.67 -1.49
N ILE A 82 3.94 4.10 -2.68
CA ILE A 82 4.35 4.77 -3.91
C ILE A 82 3.09 5.25 -4.64
N HIS A 83 3.01 6.57 -4.82
CA HIS A 83 2.00 7.16 -5.69
C HIS A 83 2.61 7.44 -7.05
N MET A 84 1.98 6.91 -8.09
CA MET A 84 2.47 7.01 -9.45
C MET A 84 1.38 7.55 -10.38
N ILE A 85 1.79 8.34 -11.36
CA ILE A 85 0.89 8.90 -12.39
C ILE A 85 1.45 8.51 -13.76
N SER A 86 0.56 8.23 -14.71
CA SER A 86 1.00 8.00 -16.10
C SER A 86 1.49 9.31 -16.72
N PRO A 87 2.71 9.36 -17.29
CA PRO A 87 3.21 10.55 -17.96
C PRO A 87 2.44 10.87 -19.25
N LEU A 88 1.76 9.88 -19.83
CA LEU A 88 0.96 10.02 -21.04
C LEU A 88 -0.50 10.38 -20.74
N ASN A 89 -1.00 10.05 -19.55
CA ASN A 89 -2.36 10.35 -19.14
C ASN A 89 -2.44 10.69 -17.65
N TYR A 90 -2.43 11.98 -17.34
CA TYR A 90 -2.48 12.49 -15.96
C TYR A 90 -3.75 12.10 -15.18
N SER A 91 -4.82 11.69 -15.87
CA SER A 91 -6.03 11.17 -15.19
C SER A 91 -5.81 9.79 -14.56
N GLN A 92 -4.80 9.05 -15.02
CA GLN A 92 -4.48 7.71 -14.52
C GLN A 92 -3.44 7.81 -13.40
N SER A 93 -3.90 7.50 -12.19
CA SER A 93 -3.06 7.39 -11.00
C SER A 93 -3.12 5.99 -10.40
N LYS A 94 -2.00 5.52 -9.87
CA LYS A 94 -1.88 4.22 -9.21
C LYS A 94 -1.18 4.38 -7.87
N TRP A 95 -1.69 3.65 -6.87
CA TRP A 95 -1.02 3.48 -5.60
C TRP A 95 -0.45 2.07 -5.50
N CYS A 96 0.82 1.96 -5.11
CA CYS A 96 1.49 0.70 -4.85
C CYS A 96 2.01 0.68 -3.42
N LEU A 97 1.60 -0.34 -2.66
CA LEU A 97 2.13 -0.62 -1.34
C LEU A 97 3.19 -1.71 -1.48
N ILE A 98 4.40 -1.41 -1.00
CA ILE A 98 5.53 -2.34 -1.03
C ILE A 98 6.01 -2.55 0.40
N TYR A 99 6.03 -3.80 0.83
CA TYR A 99 6.59 -4.17 2.13
C TYR A 99 8.10 -4.42 2.01
N ARG A 100 8.83 -4.13 3.09
CA ARG A 100 10.29 -4.23 3.11
C ARG A 100 10.81 -5.66 2.87
N ASP A 101 10.03 -6.66 3.24
CA ASP A 101 10.32 -8.09 3.05
C ASP A 101 10.05 -8.59 1.62
N GLN A 102 9.24 -7.87 0.83
CA GLN A 102 8.95 -8.23 -0.57
C GLN A 102 10.06 -7.85 -1.55
N VAL A 103 10.97 -6.96 -1.17
CA VAL A 103 12.03 -6.43 -2.02
C VAL A 103 13.40 -6.61 -1.38
N SER A 104 14.44 -6.70 -2.21
CA SER A 104 15.81 -6.77 -1.68
C SER A 104 16.13 -5.52 -0.87
N LYS A 105 16.99 -5.65 0.15
CA LYS A 105 17.44 -4.49 0.97
C LYS A 105 18.06 -3.37 0.11
N ARG A 106 18.68 -3.72 -1.02
CA ARG A 106 19.27 -2.78 -1.97
C ARG A 106 18.17 -1.99 -2.68
N ASP A 107 17.15 -2.68 -3.18
CA ASP A 107 16.08 -2.06 -3.95
C ASP A 107 15.15 -1.25 -3.05
N PHE A 108 14.87 -1.73 -1.84
CA PHE A 108 14.17 -0.95 -0.81
C PHE A 108 14.85 0.40 -0.57
N ARG A 109 16.18 0.41 -0.38
CA ARG A 109 16.95 1.64 -0.20
C ARG A 109 16.90 2.55 -1.43
N ARG A 110 16.93 1.98 -2.63
CA ARG A 110 16.82 2.75 -3.88
C ARG A 110 15.46 3.42 -3.99
N LEU A 111 14.38 2.69 -3.72
CA LEU A 111 13.02 3.23 -3.70
C LEU A 111 12.88 4.37 -2.69
N CYS A 112 13.37 4.18 -1.45
CA CYS A 112 13.34 5.24 -0.44
C CYS A 112 14.05 6.51 -0.91
N ARG A 113 15.25 6.38 -1.51
CA ARG A 113 16.00 7.55 -2.01
C ARG A 113 15.24 8.31 -3.08
N VAL A 114 14.62 7.61 -4.02
CA VAL A 114 13.85 8.26 -5.08
C VAL A 114 12.63 8.97 -4.51
N VAL A 115 11.89 8.34 -3.58
CA VAL A 115 10.75 9.01 -2.94
C VAL A 115 11.18 10.27 -2.20
N ILE A 116 12.26 10.19 -1.42
CA ILE A 116 12.81 11.36 -0.71
C ILE A 116 13.24 12.44 -1.70
N TYR A 117 13.91 12.06 -2.79
CA TYR A 117 14.33 12.99 -3.83
C TYR A 117 13.12 13.73 -4.42
N GLN A 118 12.09 13.00 -4.84
CA GLN A 118 10.87 13.59 -5.42
C GLN A 118 10.17 14.55 -4.45
N GLN A 119 10.10 14.20 -3.16
CA GLN A 119 9.57 15.08 -2.11
C GLN A 119 10.39 16.36 -1.94
N GLN A 120 11.72 16.26 -2.03
CA GLN A 120 12.61 17.41 -1.89
C GLN A 120 12.58 18.34 -3.10
N THR A 121 12.45 17.81 -4.33
CA THR A 121 12.29 18.65 -5.52
C THR A 121 10.95 19.36 -5.54
N ALA A 122 9.86 18.72 -5.13
CA ALA A 122 8.53 19.35 -5.12
C ALA A 122 8.40 20.50 -4.10
N GLY A 123 9.20 20.50 -3.02
CA GLY A 123 9.22 21.58 -2.04
C GLY A 123 10.11 22.78 -2.41
N LYS A 124 10.74 22.77 -3.59
CA LYS A 124 11.64 23.83 -4.07
C LYS A 124 11.05 24.69 -5.20
N ASP A 125 9.83 24.40 -5.62
CA ASP A 125 9.01 25.24 -6.51
C ASP A 125 8.09 26.15 -5.68
#